data_AF-A0A2S2NWJ6-F1
#
_entry.id   AF-A0A2S2NWJ6-F1
#
_cell.length_a   1.000
_cell.length_b   1.000
_cell.length_c   1.000
_cell.angle_alpha   90.00
_cell.angle_beta   90.00
_cell.angle_gamma   90.00
#
_symmetry.space_group_name_H-M   'P 1'
#
loop_
_entity.id
_entity.type
_entity.pdbx_description
1 polymer ?
#
loop_
_entity_poly.entity_id
_entity_poly.type
_entity_poly.pdbx_seq_one_letter_code
_entity_poly.pdbx_strand_id
1 'polypeptide(L)'
;MKLDVALYPCRRCFLVYYCNKDCMDKADKEGHCFECSIMHFIKTTPGITRMNELAMKWFLKDYIKMGIKKYCLTVNNFSKSKIDPKTRGFDENGQYKSDNFLTAYSLDSGVDKLSIDVLFFFNCIAVNMLHYLILSGFKIPESCLGIVGASFVRILTVIDLNCRKLNINAPSLSFHQVSQLTLTIAFTLYPTISLFNHSCDPNIKRSGELTDRVRVMKAIQPIPKGTQLFCTYGVMFRGHDKKSRQKLCKDLFKFDCHCQPCKTNWPTCHYIPNRISTLNLLNPTMANTVQLECKKFLEFSKSVKPEDYNQHLNYLYSFIKLLFNNVKRPFELYEDCLEMIYNAHTMHTDEIMRICEFPF
;
A
#
# COMPACT_ATOMS: atom_id res chain seq x y z
N MET A 1 -1.28 6.12 -15.74
CA MET A 1 -1.12 7.58 -15.99
C MET A 1 -0.35 7.77 -17.29
N LYS A 2 -0.95 8.25 -18.39
CA LYS A 2 -0.22 8.56 -19.62
C LYS A 2 0.58 9.84 -19.40
N LEU A 3 1.91 9.78 -19.53
CA LEU A 3 2.84 10.89 -19.29
C LEU A 3 3.29 11.58 -20.59
N ASP A 4 2.61 11.32 -21.71
CA ASP A 4 2.93 11.85 -23.05
C ASP A 4 2.49 13.32 -23.25
N VAL A 5 2.35 14.09 -22.17
CA VAL A 5 1.84 15.47 -22.22
C VAL A 5 2.86 16.42 -21.59
N ALA A 6 3.11 17.55 -22.25
CA ALA A 6 3.88 18.66 -21.68
C ALA A 6 3.25 19.06 -20.33
N LEU A 7 3.98 18.81 -19.24
CA LEU A 7 3.48 19.10 -17.90
C LEU A 7 3.35 20.61 -17.69
N TYR A 8 2.32 21.02 -16.95
CA TYR A 8 2.07 22.42 -16.61
C TYR A 8 2.86 22.80 -15.35
N PRO A 9 3.90 23.65 -15.43
CA PRO A 9 4.72 23.99 -14.26
C PRO A 9 4.02 25.02 -13.36
N CYS A 10 4.27 24.95 -12.06
CA CYS A 10 3.93 26.04 -11.14
C CYS A 10 4.70 27.31 -11.55
N ARG A 11 4.00 28.40 -11.83
CA ARG A 11 4.58 29.67 -12.30
C ARG A 11 5.37 30.45 -11.23
N ARG A 12 5.30 30.03 -9.97
CA ARG A 12 6.02 30.65 -8.85
C ARG A 12 7.32 29.93 -8.52
N CYS A 13 7.28 28.61 -8.34
CA CYS A 13 8.48 27.85 -7.94
C CYS A 13 9.18 27.14 -9.09
N PHE A 14 8.50 26.79 -10.19
CA PHE A 14 9.02 25.94 -11.28
C PHE A 14 9.55 24.56 -10.83
N LEU A 15 9.25 24.14 -9.59
CA LEU A 15 9.69 22.87 -9.00
C LEU A 15 8.59 21.81 -8.94
N VAL A 16 7.34 22.20 -9.13
CA VAL A 16 6.17 21.31 -9.13
C VAL A 16 5.48 21.42 -10.48
N TYR A 17 5.06 20.26 -10.99
CA TYR A 17 4.50 20.08 -12.31
C TYR A 17 3.16 19.37 -12.22
N TYR A 18 2.22 19.77 -13.06
CA TYR A 18 0.84 19.32 -13.03
C TYR A 18 0.39 18.77 -14.38
N CYS A 19 -0.67 17.99 -14.35
CA CYS A 19 -1.28 17.44 -15.55
C CYS A 19 -1.89 18.53 -16.45
N ASN A 20 -2.48 19.55 -15.82
CA ASN A 20 -3.17 20.68 -16.45
C ASN A 20 -3.37 21.78 -15.39
N LYS A 21 -4.05 22.86 -15.78
CA LYS A 21 -4.35 23.99 -14.90
C LYS A 21 -5.25 23.60 -13.72
N ASP A 22 -6.24 22.74 -13.91
CA ASP A 22 -7.14 22.31 -12.84
C ASP A 22 -6.39 21.54 -11.74
N CYS A 23 -5.46 20.66 -12.14
CA CYS A 23 -4.54 19.97 -11.23
C CYS A 23 -3.70 20.98 -10.41
N MET A 24 -3.23 22.07 -11.05
CA MET A 24 -2.45 23.12 -10.38
C MET A 24 -3.32 23.90 -9.39
N ASP A 25 -4.48 24.38 -9.83
CA ASP A 25 -5.40 25.20 -9.02
C ASP A 25 -5.92 24.39 -7.82
N LYS A 26 -6.17 23.09 -8.00
CA LYS A 26 -6.48 22.16 -6.91
C LYS A 26 -5.33 22.05 -5.92
N ALA A 27 -4.10 21.86 -6.40
CA ALA A 27 -2.94 21.76 -5.52
C ALA A 27 -2.71 23.06 -4.72
N ASP A 28 -2.94 24.22 -5.33
CA ASP A 28 -2.88 25.51 -4.65
C ASP A 28 -3.88 25.60 -3.50
N LYS A 29 -5.14 25.23 -3.74
CA LYS A 29 -6.19 25.14 -2.70
C LYS A 29 -5.92 24.09 -1.63
N GLU A 30 -5.18 23.04 -1.93
CA GLU A 30 -4.78 21.98 -0.99
C GLU A 30 -3.48 22.30 -0.23
N GLY A 31 -2.90 23.48 -0.43
CA GLY A 31 -1.79 23.99 0.38
C GLY A 31 -0.50 24.28 -0.37
N HIS A 32 -0.44 24.03 -1.68
CA HIS A 32 0.74 24.39 -2.46
C HIS A 32 1.09 25.88 -2.32
N CYS A 33 0.10 26.77 -2.15
CA CYS A 33 0.34 28.20 -1.91
C CYS A 33 1.26 28.49 -0.72
N PHE A 34 1.25 27.64 0.32
CA PHE A 34 2.06 27.80 1.54
C PHE A 34 3.44 27.15 1.44
N GLU A 35 3.55 26.02 0.72
CA GLU A 35 4.83 25.34 0.52
C GLU A 35 5.60 25.82 -0.73
N CYS A 36 4.96 26.58 -1.62
CA CYS A 36 5.53 26.94 -2.93
C CYS A 36 6.89 27.64 -2.81
N SER A 37 7.03 28.62 -1.93
CA SER A 37 8.28 29.38 -1.74
C SER A 37 9.38 28.57 -1.05
N ILE A 38 9.02 27.46 -0.41
CA ILE A 38 9.94 26.62 0.36
C ILE A 38 10.15 25.23 -0.25
N MET A 39 9.60 24.99 -1.44
CA MET A 39 9.67 23.70 -2.12
C MET A 39 11.11 23.24 -2.36
N HIS A 40 12.04 24.16 -2.63
CA HIS A 40 13.45 23.84 -2.76
C HIS A 40 14.00 23.23 -1.45
N PHE A 41 13.73 23.88 -0.31
CA PHE A 41 14.19 23.42 1.00
C PHE A 41 13.57 22.09 1.39
N ILE A 42 12.27 21.88 1.13
CA ILE A 42 11.63 20.58 1.37
C ILE A 42 12.33 19.47 0.58
N LYS A 43 12.70 19.74 -0.68
CA LYS A 43 13.35 18.77 -1.56
C LYS A 43 14.80 18.46 -1.17
N THR A 44 15.52 19.44 -0.64
CA THR A 44 16.92 19.32 -0.22
C THR A 44 17.07 18.93 1.26
N THR A 45 15.98 18.89 2.02
CA THR A 45 15.98 18.42 3.41
C THR A 45 16.50 16.98 3.47
N PRO A 46 17.43 16.67 4.40
CA PRO A 46 17.93 15.31 4.60
C PRO A 46 16.82 14.27 4.81
N GLY A 47 17.15 13.02 4.50
CA GLY A 47 16.22 11.89 4.59
C GLY A 47 15.60 11.55 3.25
N ILE A 48 14.39 10.97 3.27
CA ILE A 48 13.69 10.56 2.05
C ILE A 48 12.83 11.75 1.57
N THR A 49 13.31 12.46 0.54
CA THR A 49 12.65 13.65 -0.02
C THR A 49 11.13 13.47 -0.22
N ARG A 50 10.70 12.34 -0.78
CA ARG A 50 9.28 12.06 -1.04
C ARG A 50 8.44 11.90 0.21
N MET A 51 9.03 11.45 1.32
CA MET A 51 8.35 11.42 2.62
C MET A 51 8.19 12.82 3.18
N ASN A 52 9.21 13.66 3.02
CA ASN A 52 9.17 15.04 3.47
C ASN A 52 8.07 15.84 2.73
N GLU A 53 7.99 15.70 1.41
CA GLU A 53 6.92 16.27 0.59
C GLU A 53 5.53 15.78 1.05
N LEU A 54 5.38 14.47 1.30
CA LEU A 54 4.09 13.90 1.74
C LEU A 54 3.70 14.38 3.14
N ALA A 55 4.65 14.51 4.06
CA ALA A 55 4.42 14.99 5.42
C ALA A 55 3.95 16.46 5.41
N MET A 56 4.61 17.32 4.64
CA MET A 56 4.22 18.72 4.48
C MET A 56 2.82 18.83 3.87
N LYS A 57 2.57 18.08 2.79
CA LYS A 57 1.25 18.05 2.14
C LYS A 57 0.15 17.57 3.08
N TRP A 58 0.42 16.53 3.87
CA TRP A 58 -0.54 16.02 4.85
C TRP A 58 -0.89 17.13 5.86
N PHE A 59 0.10 17.72 6.52
CA PHE A 59 -0.13 18.81 7.47
C PHE A 59 -0.93 19.97 6.86
N LEU A 60 -0.50 20.50 5.70
CA LEU A 60 -1.13 21.66 5.08
C LEU A 60 -2.57 21.40 4.64
N LYS A 61 -2.84 20.21 4.09
CA LYS A 61 -4.20 19.82 3.68
C LYS A 61 -5.16 19.80 4.87
N ASP A 62 -4.74 19.22 5.99
CA ASP A 62 -5.56 19.15 7.19
C ASP A 62 -5.67 20.51 7.88
N TYR A 63 -4.58 21.29 7.93
CA TYR A 63 -4.62 22.68 8.38
C TYR A 63 -5.63 23.52 7.60
N ILE A 64 -5.67 23.43 6.26
CA ILE A 64 -6.63 24.19 5.45
C ILE A 64 -8.07 23.78 5.76
N LYS A 65 -8.30 22.48 5.98
CA LYS A 65 -9.62 21.94 6.28
C LYS A 65 -10.15 22.38 7.64
N MET A 66 -9.30 22.53 8.66
CA MET A 66 -9.74 22.73 10.05
C MET A 66 -9.26 24.02 10.74
N GLY A 67 -8.21 24.66 10.22
CA GLY A 67 -7.51 25.78 10.84
C GLY A 67 -6.61 25.36 12.01
N ILE A 68 -5.62 26.21 12.35
CA ILE A 68 -4.59 25.87 13.36
C ILE A 68 -5.16 25.55 14.73
N LYS A 69 -6.18 26.29 15.19
CA LYS A 69 -6.76 26.12 16.52
C LYS A 69 -7.38 24.72 16.67
N LYS A 70 -8.20 24.31 15.69
CA LYS A 70 -8.84 22.99 15.69
C LYS A 70 -7.81 21.89 15.47
N TYR A 71 -6.82 22.10 14.60
CA TYR A 71 -5.72 21.16 14.39
C TYR A 71 -4.99 20.85 15.70
N CYS A 72 -4.51 21.89 16.39
CA CYS A 72 -3.79 21.72 17.64
C CYS A 72 -4.66 21.10 18.74
N LEU A 73 -5.95 21.44 18.81
CA LEU A 73 -6.89 20.80 19.73
C LEU A 73 -7.05 19.30 19.41
N THR A 74 -7.23 18.93 18.14
CA THR A 74 -7.37 17.54 17.70
C THR A 74 -6.10 16.74 18.00
N VAL A 75 -4.91 17.27 17.70
CA VAL A 75 -3.63 16.61 18.02
C VAL A 75 -3.45 16.44 19.53
N ASN A 76 -3.72 17.47 20.33
CA ASN A 76 -3.61 17.38 21.79
C ASN A 76 -4.59 16.36 22.38
N ASN A 77 -5.83 16.36 21.91
CA ASN A 77 -6.84 15.40 22.34
C ASN A 77 -6.44 13.98 21.96
N PHE A 78 -5.89 13.79 20.77
CA PHE A 78 -5.36 12.49 20.34
C PHE A 78 -4.23 11.99 21.25
N SER A 79 -3.29 12.86 21.63
CA SER A 79 -2.17 12.50 22.51
C SER A 79 -2.61 12.17 23.94
N LYS A 80 -3.70 12.78 24.41
CA LYS A 80 -4.27 12.55 25.76
C LYS A 80 -5.34 11.44 25.79
N SER A 81 -5.80 11.01 24.61
CA SER A 81 -6.91 10.07 24.47
C SER A 81 -6.56 8.71 25.07
N LYS A 82 -7.51 8.14 25.81
CA LYS A 82 -7.47 6.76 26.31
C LYS A 82 -8.27 5.78 25.44
N ILE A 83 -8.73 6.22 24.26
CA ILE A 83 -9.44 5.36 23.31
C ILE A 83 -8.50 4.23 22.87
N ASP A 84 -9.04 3.01 22.75
CA ASP A 84 -8.30 1.84 22.31
C ASP A 84 -7.58 2.14 20.97
N PRO A 85 -6.26 1.86 20.86
CA PRO A 85 -5.51 1.99 19.62
C PRO A 85 -6.16 1.39 18.37
N LYS A 86 -6.97 0.33 18.53
CA LYS A 86 -7.69 -0.33 17.44
C LYS A 86 -8.87 0.47 16.92
N THR A 87 -9.49 1.31 17.75
CA THR A 87 -10.74 2.03 17.42
C THR A 87 -10.56 3.55 17.36
N ARG A 88 -9.42 4.09 17.82
CA ARG A 88 -9.13 5.54 17.81
C ARG A 88 -9.12 6.21 16.43
N GLY A 89 -9.04 5.42 15.35
CA GLY A 89 -9.11 5.90 13.96
C GLY A 89 -10.53 5.96 13.39
N PHE A 90 -11.54 5.50 14.11
CA PHE A 90 -12.94 5.57 13.71
C PHE A 90 -13.54 6.92 14.12
N ASP A 91 -14.51 7.40 13.35
CA ASP A 91 -15.27 8.60 13.72
C ASP A 91 -16.28 8.31 14.84
N GLU A 92 -17.00 9.34 15.28
CA GLU A 92 -18.01 9.27 16.33
C GLU A 92 -19.18 8.31 16.03
N ASN A 93 -19.40 7.98 14.74
CA ASN A 93 -20.41 7.02 14.30
C ASN A 93 -19.84 5.60 14.15
N GLY A 94 -18.59 5.38 14.56
CA GLY A 94 -17.91 4.10 14.38
C GLY A 94 -17.56 3.78 12.94
N GLN A 95 -17.37 4.78 12.07
CA GLN A 95 -16.97 4.59 10.67
C GLN A 95 -15.47 4.86 10.46
N TYR A 96 -14.80 3.98 9.70
CA TYR A 96 -13.40 4.16 9.32
C TYR A 96 -13.30 4.85 7.95
N LYS A 97 -13.09 6.18 7.95
CA LYS A 97 -13.11 7.02 6.74
C LYS A 97 -11.70 7.40 6.30
N SER A 98 -11.28 6.97 5.11
CA SER A 98 -9.91 7.17 4.62
C SER A 98 -9.51 8.64 4.42
N ASP A 99 -10.47 9.56 4.33
CA ASP A 99 -10.27 10.99 4.16
C ASP A 99 -10.31 11.80 5.48
N ASN A 100 -10.48 11.12 6.62
CA ASN A 100 -10.44 11.72 7.94
C ASN A 100 -8.98 11.75 8.45
N PHE A 101 -8.56 12.93 8.94
CA PHE A 101 -7.26 13.15 9.56
C PHE A 101 -6.94 12.09 10.62
N LEU A 102 -7.85 11.89 11.57
CA LEU A 102 -7.62 10.99 12.70
C LEU A 102 -7.49 9.54 12.27
N THR A 103 -8.13 9.14 11.17
CA THR A 103 -8.02 7.78 10.63
C THR A 103 -6.58 7.50 10.18
N ALA A 104 -5.98 8.39 9.39
CA ALA A 104 -4.58 8.27 8.98
C ALA A 104 -3.61 8.49 10.16
N TYR A 105 -3.89 9.49 11.00
CA TYR A 105 -3.04 9.87 12.13
C TYR A 105 -3.02 8.81 13.24
N SER A 106 -4.00 7.90 13.25
CA SER A 106 -4.10 6.78 14.20
C SER A 106 -3.34 5.52 13.79
N LEU A 107 -2.83 5.45 12.56
CA LEU A 107 -2.06 4.29 12.09
C LEU A 107 -0.85 4.03 12.99
N ASP A 108 -0.38 2.79 13.03
CA ASP A 108 0.83 2.44 13.76
C ASP A 108 2.00 3.28 13.24
N SER A 109 2.78 3.89 14.12
CA SER A 109 4.01 4.59 13.72
C SER A 109 5.28 3.81 14.05
N GLY A 110 5.15 2.66 14.71
CA GLY A 110 6.28 1.87 15.18
C GLY A 110 7.23 2.64 16.10
N VAL A 111 6.82 3.78 16.66
CA VAL A 111 7.71 4.71 17.40
C VAL A 111 8.40 4.00 18.56
N ASP A 112 7.69 3.13 19.29
CA ASP A 112 8.24 2.37 20.41
C ASP A 112 9.33 1.37 20.00
N LYS A 113 9.48 1.12 18.70
CA LYS A 113 10.44 0.18 18.10
C LYS A 113 11.55 0.88 17.31
N LEU A 114 11.53 2.21 17.22
CA LEU A 114 12.56 3.00 16.56
C LEU A 114 13.77 3.18 17.47
N SER A 115 14.96 3.27 16.88
CA SER A 115 16.14 3.68 17.64
C SER A 115 16.06 5.18 18.00
N ILE A 116 16.75 5.55 19.07
CA ILE A 116 16.86 6.96 19.50
C ILE A 116 17.42 7.83 18.36
N ASP A 117 18.40 7.32 17.61
CA ASP A 117 19.01 8.06 16.49
C ASP A 117 18.00 8.38 15.38
N VAL A 118 17.14 7.42 15.03
CA VAL A 118 16.11 7.61 14.00
C VAL A 118 15.06 8.61 14.50
N LEU A 119 14.64 8.49 15.77
CA LEU A 119 13.68 9.42 16.36
C LEU A 119 14.25 10.84 16.45
N PHE A 120 15.52 10.99 16.84
CA PHE A 120 16.23 12.27 16.84
C PHE A 120 16.25 12.88 15.44
N PHE A 121 16.57 12.09 14.43
CA PHE A 121 16.57 12.54 13.03
C PHE A 121 15.19 13.03 12.57
N PHE A 122 14.11 12.34 12.93
CA PHE A 122 12.74 12.81 12.64
C PHE A 122 12.39 14.11 13.38
N ASN A 123 12.88 14.33 14.60
CA ASN A 123 12.72 15.60 15.30
C ASN A 123 13.44 16.74 14.57
N CYS A 124 14.67 16.51 14.08
CA CYS A 124 15.39 17.50 13.28
C CYS A 124 14.63 17.87 11.99
N ILE A 125 14.10 16.87 11.27
CA ILE A 125 13.27 17.11 10.07
C ILE A 125 12.03 17.92 10.43
N ALA A 126 11.32 17.56 11.50
CA ALA A 126 10.12 18.27 11.95
C ALA A 126 10.40 19.73 12.31
N VAL A 127 11.52 20.01 12.98
CA VAL A 127 11.96 21.39 13.30
C VAL A 127 12.26 22.17 12.02
N ASN A 128 12.97 21.56 11.06
CA ASN A 128 13.24 22.19 9.77
C ASN A 128 11.94 22.51 9.01
N MET A 129 10.99 21.57 8.96
CA MET A 129 9.68 21.78 8.34
C MET A 129 8.91 22.94 8.98
N LEU A 130 8.90 22.99 10.32
CA LEU A 130 8.27 24.08 11.05
C LEU A 130 8.93 25.43 10.75
N HIS A 131 10.27 25.46 10.70
CA HIS A 131 11.02 26.67 10.37
C HIS A 131 10.74 27.13 8.94
N TYR A 132 10.71 26.22 7.97
CA TYR A 132 10.39 26.56 6.58
C TYR A 132 8.98 27.13 6.45
N LEU A 133 7.99 26.59 7.15
CA LEU A 133 6.65 27.17 7.16
C LEU A 133 6.66 28.61 7.65
N ILE A 134 7.34 28.89 8.77
CA ILE A 134 7.45 30.26 9.29
C ILE A 134 8.11 31.18 8.26
N LEU A 135 9.19 30.72 7.62
CA LEU A 135 9.88 31.47 6.56
C LEU A 135 9.00 31.70 5.32
N SER A 136 8.04 30.83 5.03
CA SER A 136 7.09 31.04 3.92
C SER A 136 6.04 32.12 4.23
N GLY A 137 6.05 32.68 5.44
CA GLY A 137 5.06 33.63 5.93
C GLY A 137 3.85 32.95 6.59
N PHE A 138 3.90 31.62 6.78
CA PHE A 138 2.85 30.87 7.43
C PHE A 138 2.80 31.20 8.92
N LYS A 139 1.65 31.73 9.38
CA LYS A 139 1.49 32.21 10.76
C LYS A 139 1.08 31.07 11.69
N ILE A 140 2.00 30.66 12.57
CA ILE A 140 1.76 29.70 13.64
C ILE A 140 1.88 30.45 14.97
N PRO A 141 0.84 30.45 15.83
CA PRO A 141 0.94 31.02 17.16
C PRO A 141 2.05 30.33 17.95
N GLU A 142 2.79 31.09 18.77
CA GLU A 142 3.91 30.56 19.57
C GLU A 142 3.49 29.37 20.45
N SER A 143 2.30 29.46 21.06
CA SER A 143 1.69 28.39 21.86
C SER A 143 1.39 27.09 21.07
N CYS A 144 1.37 27.15 19.75
CA CYS A 144 1.11 26.02 18.86
C CYS A 144 2.38 25.39 18.28
N LEU A 145 3.55 26.05 18.38
CA LEU A 145 4.79 25.60 17.74
C LEU A 145 5.18 24.18 18.19
N GLY A 146 5.19 23.92 19.49
CA GLY A 146 5.50 22.59 20.03
C GLY A 146 4.52 21.51 19.59
N ILE A 147 3.23 21.84 19.49
CA ILE A 147 2.18 20.91 19.06
C ILE A 147 2.34 20.56 17.58
N VAL A 148 2.58 21.56 16.74
CA VAL A 148 2.81 21.36 15.29
C VAL A 148 4.10 20.55 15.06
N GLY A 149 5.20 20.91 15.74
CA GLY A 149 6.46 20.17 15.66
C GLY A 149 6.31 18.71 16.05
N ALA A 150 5.70 18.43 17.20
CA ALA A 150 5.43 17.06 17.64
C ALA A 150 4.50 16.31 16.66
N SER A 151 3.55 17.02 16.06
CA SER A 151 2.67 16.44 15.05
C SER A 151 3.41 16.05 13.77
N PHE A 152 4.37 16.85 13.31
CA PHE A 152 5.24 16.48 12.19
C PHE A 152 6.04 15.20 12.47
N VAL A 153 6.60 15.04 13.67
CA VAL A 153 7.30 13.81 14.06
C VAL A 153 6.36 12.59 13.98
N ARG A 154 5.13 12.74 14.48
CA ARG A 154 4.11 11.68 14.38
C ARG A 154 3.73 11.38 12.93
N ILE A 155 3.54 12.39 12.09
CA ILE A 155 3.26 12.23 10.66
C ILE A 155 4.41 11.48 9.97
N LEU A 156 5.65 11.90 10.19
CA LEU A 156 6.85 11.28 9.58
C LEU A 156 6.97 9.80 9.96
N THR A 157 6.77 9.47 11.24
CA THR A 157 6.86 8.09 11.73
C THR A 157 5.70 7.23 11.25
N VAL A 158 4.48 7.77 11.11
CA VAL A 158 3.38 7.07 10.44
C VAL A 158 3.70 6.81 8.96
N ILE A 159 4.21 7.81 8.25
CA ILE A 159 4.57 7.68 6.83
C ILE A 159 5.68 6.63 6.65
N ASP A 160 6.71 6.64 7.49
CA ASP A 160 7.85 5.70 7.42
C ASP A 160 7.38 4.25 7.38
N LEU A 161 6.43 3.90 8.25
CA LEU A 161 5.93 2.54 8.36
C LEU A 161 4.83 2.20 7.34
N ASN A 162 3.98 3.16 6.97
CA ASN A 162 2.73 2.87 6.25
C ASN A 162 2.70 3.30 4.79
N CYS A 163 3.61 4.17 4.36
CA CYS A 163 3.58 4.69 3.01
C CYS A 163 3.95 3.61 1.99
N ARG A 164 3.48 3.81 0.75
CA ARG A 164 3.73 2.94 -0.39
C ARG A 164 4.32 3.76 -1.53
N LYS A 165 5.33 3.17 -2.18
CA LYS A 165 5.92 3.71 -3.40
C LYS A 165 4.90 3.61 -4.53
N LEU A 166 4.63 4.73 -5.19
CA LEU A 166 3.91 4.80 -6.46
C LEU A 166 4.97 4.84 -7.56
N ASN A 167 4.96 3.82 -8.40
CA ASN A 167 5.94 3.65 -9.47
C ASN A 167 5.29 3.85 -10.84
N ILE A 168 6.08 4.31 -11.80
CA ILE A 168 5.76 4.27 -13.23
C ILE A 168 6.78 3.39 -13.94
N ASN A 169 6.41 2.88 -15.11
CA ASN A 169 7.38 2.23 -15.99
C ASN A 169 8.39 3.27 -16.45
N ALA A 170 9.68 2.94 -16.34
CA ALA A 170 10.73 3.77 -16.89
C ALA A 170 10.59 3.81 -18.42
N PRO A 171 10.91 4.93 -19.09
CA PRO A 171 11.00 4.97 -20.54
C PRO A 171 12.00 3.91 -21.00
N SER A 172 11.53 2.91 -21.72
CA SER A 172 12.40 1.90 -22.31
C SER A 172 13.13 2.52 -23.51
N LEU A 173 14.45 2.64 -23.44
CA LEU A 173 15.24 2.63 -24.67
C LEU A 173 15.10 1.23 -25.26
N SER A 174 14.61 1.14 -26.49
CA SER A 174 14.20 -0.07 -27.19
C SER A 174 15.36 -0.97 -27.59
N PHE A 175 16.16 -1.42 -26.62
CA PHE A 175 17.20 -2.43 -26.84
C PHE A 175 17.24 -3.39 -25.64
N HIS A 176 16.68 -4.58 -25.88
CA HIS A 176 16.63 -5.76 -25.00
C HIS A 176 15.50 -5.85 -23.97
N GLN A 177 14.63 -6.83 -24.21
CA GLN A 177 13.42 -7.24 -23.50
C GLN A 177 13.71 -7.90 -22.13
N VAL A 178 14.52 -7.29 -21.27
CA VAL A 178 14.87 -7.90 -19.97
C VAL A 178 14.60 -6.90 -18.82
N SER A 179 13.50 -7.14 -18.11
CA SER A 179 12.97 -6.38 -16.96
C SER A 179 12.46 -4.96 -17.27
N GLN A 180 11.16 -4.73 -17.08
CA GLN A 180 10.60 -3.38 -17.02
C GLN A 180 11.13 -2.67 -15.77
N LEU A 181 12.11 -1.79 -15.96
CA LEU A 181 12.56 -0.87 -14.90
C LEU A 181 11.39 0.01 -14.49
N THR A 182 11.19 0.19 -13.17
CA THR A 182 10.17 1.09 -12.64
C THR A 182 10.81 2.24 -11.86
N LEU A 183 10.32 3.46 -12.06
CA LEU A 183 10.76 4.65 -11.33
C LEU A 183 9.72 5.01 -10.26
N THR A 184 10.16 5.17 -9.00
CA THR A 184 9.30 5.70 -7.94
C THR A 184 9.09 7.19 -8.13
N ILE A 185 7.86 7.60 -8.40
CA ILE A 185 7.50 9.00 -8.63
C ILE A 185 6.85 9.67 -7.42
N ALA A 186 6.24 8.90 -6.53
CA ALA A 186 5.60 9.43 -5.33
C ALA A 186 5.55 8.41 -4.20
N PHE A 187 5.35 8.91 -2.98
CA PHE A 187 4.96 8.12 -1.83
C PHE A 187 3.49 8.40 -1.55
N THR A 188 2.76 7.36 -1.17
CA THR A 188 1.30 7.40 -1.03
C THR A 188 0.90 6.73 0.28
N LEU A 189 -0.10 7.28 0.96
CA LEU A 189 -0.67 6.71 2.18
C LEU A 189 -2.11 6.29 1.90
N TYR A 190 -2.44 5.04 2.22
CA TYR A 190 -3.80 4.49 2.06
C TYR A 190 -4.26 3.92 3.40
N PRO A 191 -4.92 4.72 4.27
CA PRO A 191 -5.21 4.32 5.64
C PRO A 191 -5.93 2.97 5.76
N THR A 192 -6.94 2.73 4.91
CA THR A 192 -7.68 1.46 4.89
C THR A 192 -6.79 0.27 4.51
N ILE A 193 -5.86 0.43 3.56
CA ILE A 193 -4.96 -0.65 3.13
C ILE A 193 -3.91 -0.95 4.20
N SER A 194 -3.48 0.08 4.95
CA SER A 194 -2.53 -0.08 6.05
C SER A 194 -3.06 -0.93 7.21
N LEU A 195 -4.37 -1.19 7.29
CA LEU A 195 -4.95 -2.10 8.28
C LEU A 195 -4.69 -3.59 7.97
N PHE A 196 -4.41 -3.95 6.72
CA PHE A 196 -4.24 -5.35 6.35
C PHE A 196 -2.89 -5.89 6.79
N ASN A 197 -2.92 -6.86 7.71
CA ASN A 197 -1.74 -7.52 8.20
C ASN A 197 -1.04 -8.37 7.13
N HIS A 198 0.22 -8.70 7.42
CA HIS A 198 1.05 -9.55 6.59
C HIS A 198 0.72 -11.04 6.73
N SER A 199 0.65 -11.76 5.61
CA SER A 199 0.91 -13.20 5.52
C SER A 199 1.89 -13.49 4.40
N CYS A 200 2.79 -14.47 4.60
CA CYS A 200 3.67 -14.95 3.53
C CYS A 200 2.90 -15.70 2.42
N ASP A 201 1.64 -16.01 2.69
CA ASP A 201 0.62 -16.58 1.79
C ASP A 201 -0.67 -15.75 1.95
N PRO A 202 -0.80 -14.63 1.24
CA PRO A 202 -1.90 -13.68 1.42
C PRO A 202 -3.19 -14.12 0.74
N ASN A 203 -4.35 -13.81 1.34
CA ASN A 203 -5.67 -14.11 0.76
C ASN A 203 -6.28 -12.95 -0.03
N ILE A 204 -5.72 -11.74 0.10
CA ILE A 204 -6.05 -10.56 -0.70
C ILE A 204 -4.80 -10.00 -1.38
N LYS A 205 -4.99 -9.38 -2.55
CA LYS A 205 -3.91 -8.71 -3.28
C LYS A 205 -4.43 -7.45 -3.95
N ARG A 206 -3.52 -6.51 -4.24
CA ARG A 206 -3.84 -5.28 -4.98
C ARG A 206 -4.17 -5.65 -6.43
N SER A 207 -5.21 -5.03 -6.98
CA SER A 207 -5.53 -5.07 -8.41
C SER A 207 -5.13 -3.79 -9.11
N GLY A 208 -5.15 -3.83 -10.45
CA GLY A 208 -4.73 -2.70 -11.30
C GLY A 208 -3.23 -2.51 -11.38
N GLU A 209 -2.83 -1.46 -12.08
CA GLU A 209 -1.44 -1.17 -12.41
C GLU A 209 -0.70 -0.51 -11.26
N LEU A 210 0.62 -0.71 -11.19
CA LEU A 210 1.47 0.01 -10.22
C LEU A 210 1.34 1.53 -10.36
N THR A 211 0.90 2.02 -11.52
CA THR A 211 0.70 3.46 -11.79
C THR A 211 -0.64 4.03 -11.33
N ASP A 212 -1.60 3.19 -10.93
CA ASP A 212 -2.95 3.63 -10.56
C ASP A 212 -2.95 4.41 -9.24
N ARG A 213 -3.71 5.50 -9.16
CA ARG A 213 -3.83 6.29 -7.91
C ARG A 213 -4.87 5.69 -6.95
N VAL A 214 -5.87 5.02 -7.51
CA VAL A 214 -6.87 4.28 -6.73
C VAL A 214 -6.36 2.86 -6.55
N ARG A 215 -6.39 2.37 -5.32
CA ARG A 215 -5.94 1.02 -4.97
C ARG A 215 -7.13 0.19 -4.54
N VAL A 216 -7.38 -0.88 -5.27
CA VAL A 216 -8.43 -1.85 -4.94
C VAL A 216 -7.77 -3.13 -4.44
N MET A 217 -8.22 -3.63 -3.29
CA MET A 217 -7.80 -4.92 -2.75
C MET A 217 -8.83 -5.96 -3.13
N LYS A 218 -8.41 -7.03 -3.81
CA LYS A 218 -9.29 -8.12 -4.23
C LYS A 218 -8.92 -9.42 -3.54
N ALA A 219 -9.93 -10.24 -3.24
CA ALA A 219 -9.73 -11.59 -2.76
C ALA A 219 -9.14 -12.45 -3.89
N ILE A 220 -8.08 -13.20 -3.56
CA ILE A 220 -7.43 -14.13 -4.48
C ILE A 220 -7.56 -15.58 -4.02
N GLN A 221 -8.03 -15.80 -2.80
CA GLN A 221 -8.30 -17.11 -2.20
C GLN A 221 -9.70 -17.12 -1.58
N PRO A 222 -10.32 -18.29 -1.36
CA PRO A 222 -11.49 -18.41 -0.49
C PRO A 222 -11.17 -17.85 0.92
N ILE A 223 -12.10 -17.09 1.48
CA ILE A 223 -11.94 -16.43 2.79
C ILE A 223 -13.09 -16.86 3.70
N PRO A 224 -12.86 -17.76 4.67
CA PRO A 224 -13.89 -18.15 5.61
C PRO A 224 -14.37 -16.97 6.44
N LYS A 225 -15.68 -16.94 6.75
CA LYS A 225 -16.28 -15.89 7.58
C LYS A 225 -15.57 -15.81 8.95
N GLY A 226 -15.26 -14.60 9.40
CA GLY A 226 -14.59 -14.35 10.67
C GLY A 226 -13.06 -14.48 10.63
N THR A 227 -12.47 -14.85 9.47
CA THR A 227 -11.02 -14.88 9.31
C THR A 227 -10.47 -13.54 8.85
N GLN A 228 -9.18 -13.31 9.14
CA GLN A 228 -8.52 -12.05 8.81
C GLN A 228 -8.21 -11.94 7.31
N LEU A 229 -8.28 -10.72 6.80
CA LEU A 229 -7.76 -10.36 5.49
C LEU A 229 -6.26 -10.09 5.59
N PHE A 230 -5.47 -10.81 4.82
CA PHE A 230 -4.01 -10.70 4.80
C PHE A 230 -3.50 -10.29 3.42
N CYS A 231 -2.64 -9.27 3.40
CA CYS A 231 -1.88 -8.90 2.22
C CYS A 231 -0.41 -9.31 2.38
N THR A 232 0.39 -9.19 1.32
CA THR A 232 1.85 -9.34 1.42
C THR A 232 2.51 -7.97 1.59
N TYR A 233 3.57 -7.93 2.41
CA TYR A 233 4.44 -6.77 2.54
C TYR A 233 5.66 -6.86 1.61
N GLY A 234 5.63 -7.75 0.61
CA GLY A 234 6.76 -8.06 -0.28
C GLY A 234 7.51 -9.33 0.11
N VAL A 235 7.17 -9.92 1.26
CA VAL A 235 7.73 -11.18 1.75
C VAL A 235 6.75 -12.31 1.41
N MET A 236 7.17 -13.33 0.68
CA MET A 236 6.31 -14.46 0.29
C MET A 236 7.09 -15.77 0.38
N PHE A 237 6.40 -16.87 0.71
CA PHE A 237 7.03 -18.18 0.84
C PHE A 237 7.59 -18.71 -0.48
N ARG A 238 6.95 -18.39 -1.60
CA ARG A 238 7.40 -18.78 -2.95
C ARG A 238 8.80 -18.25 -3.28
N GLY A 239 9.13 -17.04 -2.84
CA GLY A 239 10.40 -16.37 -3.17
C GLY A 239 11.43 -16.29 -2.05
N HIS A 240 11.08 -16.61 -0.81
CA HIS A 240 11.96 -16.46 0.35
C HIS A 240 11.83 -17.68 1.26
N ASP A 241 12.94 -18.29 1.67
CA ASP A 241 12.96 -19.33 2.70
C ASP A 241 12.52 -18.78 4.07
N LYS A 242 12.18 -19.66 5.02
CA LYS A 242 11.68 -19.26 6.35
C LYS A 242 12.63 -18.32 7.10
N LYS A 243 13.95 -18.57 7.07
CA LYS A 243 14.94 -17.73 7.77
C LYS A 243 14.95 -16.33 7.18
N SER A 244 14.95 -16.23 5.85
CA SER A 244 14.87 -14.97 5.12
C SER A 244 13.55 -14.21 5.42
N ARG A 245 12.41 -14.92 5.44
CA ARG A 245 11.10 -14.31 5.77
C ARG A 245 11.07 -13.73 7.18
N GLN A 246 11.54 -14.49 8.18
CA GLN A 246 11.58 -14.01 9.57
C GLN A 246 12.52 -12.81 9.71
N LYS A 247 13.71 -12.87 9.09
CA LYS A 247 14.67 -11.77 9.10
C LYS A 247 14.07 -10.49 8.50
N LEU A 248 13.45 -10.57 7.32
CA LEU A 248 12.83 -9.41 6.67
C LEU A 248 11.66 -8.84 7.49
N CYS A 249 10.79 -9.69 8.03
CA CYS A 249 9.70 -9.26 8.90
C CYS A 249 10.21 -8.55 10.17
N LYS A 250 11.25 -9.09 10.80
CA LYS A 250 11.85 -8.53 12.01
C LYS A 250 12.61 -7.24 11.73
N ASP A 251 13.43 -7.21 10.68
CA ASP A 251 14.30 -6.07 10.38
C ASP A 251 13.51 -4.87 9.85
N LEU A 252 12.55 -5.10 8.95
CA LEU A 252 11.79 -4.02 8.27
C LEU A 252 10.50 -3.65 8.99
N PHE A 253 9.81 -4.61 9.60
CA PHE A 253 8.46 -4.40 10.15
C PHE A 253 8.38 -4.68 11.66
N LYS A 254 9.49 -5.08 12.28
CA LYS A 254 9.63 -5.26 13.73
C LYS A 254 8.59 -6.22 14.33
N PHE A 255 8.34 -7.34 13.66
CA PHE A 255 7.52 -8.44 14.17
C PHE A 255 8.01 -9.80 13.67
N ASP A 256 7.71 -10.86 14.43
CA ASP A 256 7.94 -12.26 14.01
C ASP A 256 6.68 -12.81 13.32
N CYS A 257 6.86 -13.43 12.15
CA CYS A 257 5.72 -13.87 11.34
C CYS A 257 5.24 -15.27 11.75
N HIS A 258 3.97 -15.37 12.15
CA HIS A 258 3.37 -16.62 12.63
C HIS A 258 2.34 -17.22 11.65
N CYS A 259 2.40 -16.83 10.37
CA CYS A 259 1.54 -17.41 9.34
C CYS A 259 1.85 -18.91 9.11
N GLN A 260 0.92 -19.63 8.50
CA GLN A 260 1.05 -21.06 8.23
C GLN A 260 2.38 -21.41 7.51
N PRO A 261 2.78 -20.71 6.42
CA PRO A 261 4.08 -20.94 5.80
C PRO A 261 5.28 -20.86 6.75
N CYS A 262 5.25 -19.96 7.73
CA CYS A 262 6.33 -19.80 8.71
C CYS A 262 6.29 -20.85 9.82
N LYS A 263 5.09 -21.22 10.29
CA LYS A 263 4.90 -22.28 11.29
C LYS A 263 5.39 -23.64 10.79
N THR A 264 4.99 -24.02 9.59
CA THR A 264 5.31 -25.35 9.00
C THR A 264 6.45 -25.32 7.99
N ASN A 265 7.28 -24.27 8.00
CA ASN A 265 8.48 -24.15 7.15
C ASN A 265 8.21 -24.47 5.67
N TRP A 266 7.21 -23.82 5.06
CA TRP A 266 6.90 -24.07 3.65
C TRP A 266 8.11 -23.76 2.74
N PRO A 267 8.36 -24.61 1.72
CA PRO A 267 9.44 -24.46 0.75
C PRO A 267 9.27 -23.25 -0.17
N THR A 268 10.35 -22.86 -0.85
CA THR A 268 10.28 -21.95 -2.01
C THR A 268 9.75 -22.67 -3.25
N CYS A 269 9.43 -21.92 -4.31
CA CYS A 269 8.75 -22.44 -5.51
C CYS A 269 9.40 -23.69 -6.11
N HIS A 270 10.72 -23.80 -6.11
CA HIS A 270 11.47 -24.93 -6.68
C HIS A 270 11.22 -26.28 -5.98
N TYR A 271 10.67 -26.28 -4.77
CA TYR A 271 10.44 -27.48 -3.98
C TYR A 271 8.96 -27.68 -3.63
N ILE A 272 8.05 -27.01 -4.33
CA ILE A 272 6.61 -27.22 -4.16
C ILE A 272 6.20 -28.51 -4.88
N PRO A 273 5.45 -29.42 -4.23
CA PRO A 273 4.98 -30.64 -4.89
C PRO A 273 4.03 -30.35 -6.06
N ASN A 274 4.28 -30.98 -7.20
CA ASN A 274 3.51 -30.82 -8.45
C ASN A 274 2.56 -31.98 -8.77
N ARG A 275 2.57 -33.04 -7.96
CA ARG A 275 1.68 -34.19 -8.12
C ARG A 275 0.79 -34.33 -6.90
N ILE A 276 -0.48 -34.64 -7.15
CA ILE A 276 -1.39 -35.07 -6.11
C ILE A 276 -0.96 -36.45 -5.65
N SER A 277 -0.70 -36.58 -4.35
CA SER A 277 -0.55 -37.84 -3.66
C SER A 277 -1.71 -38.01 -2.67
N THR A 278 -1.97 -39.23 -2.23
CA THR A 278 -2.95 -39.52 -1.17
C THR A 278 -2.65 -38.75 0.12
N LEU A 279 -1.37 -38.49 0.41
CA LEU A 279 -0.92 -37.71 1.58
C LEU A 279 -1.29 -36.23 1.51
N ASN A 280 -1.58 -35.71 0.31
CA ASN A 280 -1.94 -34.30 0.09
C ASN A 280 -3.46 -34.08 0.03
N LEU A 281 -4.26 -35.14 -0.02
CA LEU A 281 -5.72 -35.03 -0.06
C LEU A 281 -6.29 -34.88 1.36
N LEU A 282 -6.98 -33.78 1.61
CA LEU A 282 -7.71 -33.54 2.86
C LEU A 282 -9.04 -34.31 2.89
N ASN A 283 -9.62 -34.57 1.72
CA ASN A 283 -10.84 -35.34 1.56
C ASN A 283 -10.66 -36.47 0.54
N PRO A 284 -10.41 -37.72 0.99
CA PRO A 284 -10.20 -38.85 0.10
C PRO A 284 -11.38 -39.14 -0.84
N THR A 285 -12.61 -38.83 -0.43
CA THR A 285 -13.80 -39.06 -1.26
C THR A 285 -13.81 -38.19 -2.52
N MET A 286 -13.08 -37.08 -2.50
CA MET A 286 -12.97 -36.14 -3.62
C MET A 286 -11.75 -36.38 -4.50
N ALA A 287 -10.94 -37.41 -4.22
CA ALA A 287 -9.68 -37.68 -4.92
C ALA A 287 -9.82 -37.69 -6.45
N ASN A 288 -10.78 -38.45 -6.97
CA ASN A 288 -11.01 -38.60 -8.42
C ASN A 288 -11.40 -37.28 -9.06
N THR A 289 -12.31 -36.52 -8.43
CA THR A 289 -12.73 -35.20 -8.92
C THR A 289 -11.56 -34.22 -8.91
N VAL A 290 -10.80 -34.15 -7.81
CA VAL A 290 -9.64 -33.25 -7.71
C VAL A 290 -8.61 -33.59 -8.78
N GLN A 291 -8.30 -34.88 -8.97
CA GLN A 291 -7.34 -35.31 -9.98
C GLN A 291 -7.81 -34.99 -11.40
N LEU A 292 -9.09 -35.20 -11.71
CA LEU A 292 -9.68 -34.85 -12.99
C LEU A 292 -9.61 -33.35 -13.26
N GLU A 293 -10.02 -32.52 -12.29
CA GLU A 293 -10.00 -31.06 -12.42
C GLU A 293 -8.57 -30.52 -12.51
N CYS A 294 -7.60 -31.12 -11.84
CA CYS A 294 -6.18 -30.76 -11.99
C CYS A 294 -5.66 -31.03 -13.40
N LYS A 295 -6.06 -32.13 -14.05
CA LYS A 295 -5.71 -32.40 -15.45
C LYS A 295 -6.32 -31.36 -16.38
N LYS A 296 -7.61 -31.05 -16.20
CA LYS A 296 -8.29 -29.99 -16.97
C LYS A 296 -7.61 -28.64 -16.79
N PHE A 297 -7.24 -28.28 -15.56
CA PHE A 297 -6.54 -27.02 -15.28
C PHE A 297 -5.17 -26.95 -15.96
N LEU A 298 -4.41 -28.06 -15.98
CA LEU A 298 -3.13 -28.15 -16.68
C LEU A 298 -3.25 -27.99 -18.20
N GLU A 299 -4.31 -28.51 -18.81
CA GLU A 299 -4.60 -28.29 -20.23
C GLU A 299 -5.04 -26.85 -20.48
N PHE A 300 -5.93 -26.33 -19.63
CA PHE A 300 -6.39 -24.95 -19.65
C PHE A 300 -5.23 -23.95 -19.57
N SER A 301 -4.32 -24.10 -18.61
CA SER A 301 -3.20 -23.18 -18.37
C SER A 301 -2.20 -23.13 -19.52
N LYS A 302 -2.12 -24.19 -20.34
CA LYS A 302 -1.31 -24.22 -21.57
C LYS A 302 -2.03 -23.57 -22.76
N SER A 303 -3.36 -23.58 -22.75
CA SER A 303 -4.19 -23.12 -23.87
C SER A 303 -4.55 -21.65 -23.79
N VAL A 304 -4.65 -21.08 -22.58
CA VAL A 304 -5.10 -19.70 -22.36
C VAL A 304 -3.91 -18.79 -22.17
N LYS A 305 -3.89 -17.67 -22.88
CA LYS A 305 -2.84 -16.67 -22.75
C LYS A 305 -3.13 -15.74 -21.56
N PRO A 306 -2.10 -15.13 -20.94
CA PRO A 306 -2.28 -14.22 -19.81
C PRO A 306 -3.34 -13.14 -20.03
N GLU A 307 -3.41 -12.58 -21.24
CA GLU A 307 -4.35 -11.51 -21.62
C GLU A 307 -5.82 -11.89 -21.46
N ASP A 308 -6.13 -13.19 -21.54
CA ASP A 308 -7.50 -13.71 -21.51
C ASP A 308 -7.92 -14.22 -20.12
N TYR A 309 -7.03 -14.19 -19.11
CA TYR A 309 -7.33 -14.75 -17.78
C TYR A 309 -8.55 -14.09 -17.10
N ASN A 310 -8.81 -12.81 -17.37
CA ASN A 310 -9.97 -12.09 -16.84
C ASN A 310 -11.32 -12.67 -17.30
N GLN A 311 -11.39 -13.23 -18.51
CA GLN A 311 -12.58 -13.88 -19.07
C GLN A 311 -12.89 -15.21 -18.37
N HIS A 312 -11.92 -15.78 -17.64
CA HIS A 312 -12.02 -17.10 -17.01
C HIS A 312 -12.03 -17.06 -15.48
N LEU A 313 -12.25 -15.90 -14.87
CA LEU A 313 -12.25 -15.75 -13.40
C LEU A 313 -13.22 -16.72 -12.70
N ASN A 314 -14.41 -16.97 -13.25
CA ASN A 314 -15.37 -17.90 -12.66
C ASN A 314 -14.82 -19.34 -12.58
N TYR A 315 -14.13 -19.80 -13.63
CA TYR A 315 -13.47 -21.10 -13.65
C TYR A 315 -12.33 -21.14 -12.64
N LEU A 316 -11.44 -20.14 -12.68
CA LEU A 316 -10.30 -20.04 -11.76
C LEU A 316 -10.74 -20.02 -10.29
N TYR A 317 -11.77 -19.24 -9.94
CA TYR A 317 -12.31 -19.21 -8.59
C TYR A 317 -12.99 -20.52 -8.16
N SER A 318 -13.63 -21.22 -9.11
CA SER A 318 -14.21 -22.54 -8.83
C SER A 318 -13.12 -23.58 -8.57
N PHE A 319 -12.05 -23.56 -9.37
CA PHE A 319 -10.91 -24.45 -9.22
C PHE A 319 -10.14 -24.19 -7.93
N ILE A 320 -9.79 -22.94 -7.60
CA ILE A 320 -9.08 -22.63 -6.35
C ILE A 320 -9.91 -23.01 -5.12
N LYS A 321 -11.25 -22.85 -5.18
CA LYS A 321 -12.15 -23.28 -4.10
C LYS A 321 -12.17 -24.80 -3.94
N LEU A 322 -12.16 -25.55 -5.04
CA LEU A 322 -12.04 -27.01 -5.00
C LEU A 322 -10.75 -27.42 -4.31
N LEU A 323 -9.61 -26.83 -4.70
CA LEU A 323 -8.32 -27.16 -4.09
C LEU A 323 -8.25 -26.74 -2.61
N PHE A 324 -8.74 -25.54 -2.27
CA PHE A 324 -8.74 -25.02 -0.90
C PHE A 324 -9.42 -25.96 0.10
N ASN A 325 -10.52 -26.59 -0.32
CA ASN A 325 -11.28 -27.50 0.54
C ASN A 325 -10.70 -28.92 0.61
N ASN A 326 -9.95 -29.35 -0.40
CA ASN A 326 -9.64 -30.78 -0.59
C ASN A 326 -8.15 -31.09 -0.67
N VAL A 327 -7.26 -30.09 -0.77
CA VAL A 327 -5.82 -30.29 -0.98
C VAL A 327 -5.00 -29.53 0.06
N LYS A 328 -4.08 -30.23 0.70
CA LYS A 328 -3.11 -29.68 1.64
C LYS A 328 -2.09 -28.84 0.88
N ARG A 329 -1.79 -27.64 1.40
CA ARG A 329 -0.80 -26.71 0.84
C ARG A 329 0.57 -26.83 1.51
N PRO A 330 1.66 -26.48 0.79
CA PRO A 330 1.68 -25.92 -0.57
C PRO A 330 1.51 -26.99 -1.67
N PHE A 331 0.93 -26.59 -2.80
CA PHE A 331 0.68 -27.45 -3.97
C PHE A 331 0.80 -26.61 -5.25
N GLU A 332 1.56 -27.06 -6.24
CA GLU A 332 1.95 -26.24 -7.40
C GLU A 332 0.76 -25.65 -8.15
N LEU A 333 -0.22 -26.48 -8.53
CA LEU A 333 -1.40 -26.02 -9.29
C LEU A 333 -2.27 -25.04 -8.49
N TYR A 334 -2.22 -25.09 -7.16
CA TYR A 334 -2.86 -24.08 -6.32
C TYR A 334 -2.19 -22.72 -6.54
N GLU A 335 -0.85 -22.68 -6.49
CA GLU A 335 -0.07 -21.46 -6.67
C GLU A 335 -0.18 -20.90 -8.09
N ASP A 336 -0.20 -21.77 -9.10
CA ASP A 336 -0.40 -21.39 -10.50
C ASP A 336 -1.76 -20.74 -10.70
N CYS A 337 -2.82 -21.35 -10.15
CA CYS A 337 -4.16 -20.76 -10.21
C CYS A 337 -4.23 -19.41 -9.49
N LEU A 338 -3.57 -19.24 -8.34
CA LEU A 338 -3.48 -17.93 -7.67
C LEU A 338 -2.79 -16.87 -8.53
N GLU A 339 -1.76 -17.26 -9.26
CA GLU A 339 -1.03 -16.37 -10.14
C GLU A 339 -1.88 -15.95 -11.34
N MET A 340 -2.62 -16.88 -11.93
CA MET A 340 -3.59 -16.58 -12.99
C MET A 340 -4.70 -15.64 -12.49
N ILE A 341 -5.28 -15.90 -11.31
CA ILE A 341 -6.28 -15.00 -10.69
C ILE A 341 -5.68 -13.61 -10.43
N TYR A 342 -4.44 -13.55 -9.96
CA TYR A 342 -3.76 -12.27 -9.76
C TYR A 342 -3.60 -11.50 -11.06
N ASN A 343 -3.08 -12.14 -12.11
CA ASN A 343 -2.86 -11.53 -13.40
C ASN A 343 -4.20 -11.07 -14.02
N ALA A 344 -5.25 -11.88 -13.89
CA ALA A 344 -6.62 -11.51 -14.29
C ALA A 344 -7.12 -10.22 -13.60
N HIS A 345 -6.67 -9.94 -12.37
CA HIS A 345 -7.02 -8.72 -11.63
C HIS A 345 -6.12 -7.52 -11.92
N THR A 346 -4.92 -7.74 -12.47
CA THR A 346 -4.00 -6.65 -12.82
C THR A 346 -4.17 -6.20 -14.27
N MET A 347 -4.60 -7.07 -15.17
CA MET A 347 -4.75 -6.75 -16.59
C MET A 347 -5.97 -5.86 -16.85
N HIS A 348 -5.70 -4.69 -17.44
CA HIS A 348 -6.60 -3.64 -17.93
C HIS A 348 -8.03 -3.63 -17.37
N THR A 349 -8.23 -2.77 -16.38
CA THR A 349 -9.51 -2.06 -16.20
C THR A 349 -9.54 -0.81 -17.06
N ASP A 350 -9.52 -0.97 -18.39
CA ASP A 350 -9.93 0.12 -19.29
C ASP A 350 -11.46 0.39 -19.19
N GLU A 351 -12.20 -0.48 -18.50
CA GLU A 351 -13.65 -0.37 -18.31
C GLU A 351 -14.08 0.25 -16.96
N ILE A 352 -13.26 0.23 -15.89
CA ILE A 352 -13.68 0.80 -14.59
C ILE A 352 -13.62 2.33 -14.57
N MET A 353 -12.84 2.96 -15.45
CA MET A 353 -12.86 4.42 -15.60
C MET A 353 -14.04 4.94 -16.46
N ARG A 354 -14.87 4.06 -17.06
CA ARG A 354 -16.11 4.48 -17.74
C ARG A 354 -17.35 4.48 -16.83
N ILE A 355 -17.23 4.04 -15.58
CA ILE A 355 -18.36 3.99 -14.61
C ILE A 355 -18.36 5.21 -13.67
N CYS A 356 -17.35 6.09 -13.72
CA CYS A 356 -17.32 7.34 -12.95
C CYS A 356 -17.23 8.62 -13.82
N GLU A 357 -17.52 8.50 -15.12
CA GLU A 357 -17.71 9.64 -16.01
C GLU A 357 -19.01 9.43 -16.79
N PHE A 358 -20.14 9.88 -16.22
CA PHE A 358 -21.19 10.66 -16.89
C PHE A 358 -22.27 11.04 -15.86
N PRO A 359 -23.02 12.12 -16.11
CA PRO A 359 -23.43 13.09 -15.10
C PRO A 359 -24.95 13.09 -14.91
N PHE A 360 -25.39 13.29 -13.68
CA PHE A 360 -26.54 14.14 -13.38
C PHE A 360 -26.22 14.93 -12.11
#